data_AF-A9D9J5-F1
#
_entry.id   AF-A9D9J5-F1
#
_cell.length_a   1.000
_cell.length_b   1.000
_cell.length_c   1.000
_cell.angle_alpha   90.00
_cell.angle_beta   90.00
_cell.angle_gamma   90.00
#
_symmetry.space_group_name_H-M   'P 1'
#
loop_
_entity.id
_entity.type
_entity.pdbx_description
1 polymer ?
#
loop_
_entity_poly.entity_id
_entity_poly.type
_entity_poly.pdbx_seq_one_letter_code
_entity_poly.pdbx_strand_id
1 'polypeptide(L)' 'MPVIAVFEGVCFGGGMQIALGADFRIAAADAKLSIMEAKWGLVPDMAGLVSLREVVSKD' A
#
# COMPACT_ATOMS: atom_id res chain seq x y z
N MET A 1 -14.19 12.04 7.68
CA MET A 1 -14.70 10.74 8.15
C MET A 1 -13.56 9.75 8.09
N PRO A 2 -13.29 8.94 9.14
CA PRO A 2 -12.16 8.00 9.13
C PRO A 2 -12.41 6.82 8.18
N VAL A 3 -11.37 6.39 7.47
CA VAL A 3 -11.36 5.25 6.54
C VAL A 3 -10.47 4.13 7.09
N ILE A 4 -11.01 2.92 7.13
CA ILE A 4 -10.32 1.73 7.63
C ILE A 4 -10.15 0.75 6.47
N ALA A 5 -8.90 0.37 6.17
CA ALA A 5 -8.57 -0.67 5.21
C ALA A 5 -8.22 -1.98 5.94
N VAL A 6 -8.89 -3.07 5.57
CA VAL A 6 -8.65 -4.42 6.09
C VAL A 6 -8.14 -5.30 4.97
N PHE A 7 -7.02 -6.00 5.20
CA PHE A 7 -6.39 -6.87 4.21
C PHE A 7 -6.53 -8.34 4.57
N GLU A 8 -7.13 -9.11 3.69
CA GLU A 8 -7.10 -10.58 3.67
C GLU A 8 -6.42 -11.07 2.38
N GLY A 9 -5.55 -12.06 2.49
CA GLY A 9 -4.85 -12.63 1.34
C GLY A 9 -3.78 -11.69 0.75
N VAL A 10 -4.04 -11.10 -0.42
CA VAL A 10 -3.03 -10.36 -1.20
C VAL A 10 -3.48 -8.93 -1.50
N CYS A 11 -2.67 -7.95 -1.10
CA CYS A 11 -2.88 -6.53 -1.42
C CYS A 11 -1.62 -5.98 -2.11
N PHE A 12 -1.59 -6.07 -3.43
CA PHE A 12 -0.44 -5.71 -4.25
C PHE A 12 -0.70 -4.52 -5.18
N GLY A 13 0.36 -3.77 -5.47
CA GLY A 13 0.38 -2.68 -6.44
C GLY A 13 -0.69 -1.63 -6.14
N GLY A 14 -1.58 -1.37 -7.10
CA GLY A 14 -2.69 -0.41 -6.95
C GLY A 14 -3.55 -0.63 -5.69
N GLY A 15 -3.73 -1.88 -5.24
CA GLY A 15 -4.42 -2.16 -3.97
C GLY A 15 -3.69 -1.58 -2.76
N MET A 16 -2.37 -1.72 -2.72
CA MET A 16 -1.53 -1.11 -1.68
C MET A 16 -1.51 0.41 -1.80
N GLN A 17 -1.53 0.95 -3.01
CA GLN A 17 -1.61 2.39 -3.24
C GLN A 17 -2.93 3.01 -2.75
N ILE A 18 -4.06 2.36 -3.00
CA ILE A 18 -5.36 2.77 -2.44
C ILE A 18 -5.33 2.69 -0.92
N ALA A 19 -4.80 1.59 -0.38
CA ALA A 19 -4.73 1.36 1.04
C ALA A 19 -3.86 2.41 1.78
N LEU A 20 -2.83 2.96 1.13
CA LEU A 20 -2.01 4.04 1.68
C LEU A 20 -2.81 5.32 1.95
N GLY A 21 -3.97 5.51 1.31
CA GLY A 21 -4.86 6.64 1.58
C GLY A 21 -5.78 6.44 2.79
N ALA A 22 -5.80 5.26 3.42
CA ALA A 22 -6.61 5.00 4.60
C ALA A 22 -5.92 5.47 5.89
N ASP A 23 -6.71 5.96 6.84
CA ASP A 23 -6.22 6.39 8.16
C ASP A 23 -5.68 5.21 8.96
N PHE A 24 -6.39 4.07 8.90
CA PHE A 24 -6.01 2.83 9.58
C PHE A 24 -5.89 1.68 8.59
N ARG A 25 -4.87 0.85 8.80
CA ARG A 25 -4.57 -0.32 7.97
C ARG A 25 -4.38 -1.54 8.88
N ILE A 26 -5.24 -2.55 8.73
CA ILE A 26 -5.23 -3.77 9.52
C ILE A 26 -5.02 -4.95 8.57
N ALA A 27 -3.98 -5.75 8.82
CA ALA A 27 -3.64 -6.91 8.01
C ALA A 27 -3.92 -8.20 8.77
N ALA A 28 -4.50 -9.20 8.09
CA ALA A 28 -4.42 -10.58 8.57
C ALA A 28 -2.95 -11.00 8.70
N ALA A 29 -2.64 -11.90 9.64
CA ALA A 29 -1.27 -12.31 9.93
C ALA A 29 -0.56 -12.96 8.74
N ASP A 30 -1.33 -13.56 7.82
CA ASP A 30 -0.86 -14.21 6.59
C ASP A 30 -1.00 -13.32 5.34
N ALA A 31 -1.47 -12.08 5.50
CA ALA A 31 -1.64 -11.16 4.38
C ALA A 31 -0.29 -10.80 3.75
N LYS A 32 -0.26 -10.77 2.42
CA LYS A 32 0.91 -10.37 1.63
C LYS A 32 0.68 -9.00 1.04
N LEU A 33 1.58 -8.08 1.35
CA LEU A 33 1.55 -6.69 0.89
C LEU A 33 2.79 -6.40 0.05
N SER A 34 2.62 -5.70 -1.08
CA SER A 34 3.75 -5.38 -1.97
C SER A 34 3.42 -4.23 -2.91
N ILE A 35 4.43 -3.45 -3.26
CA ILE A 35 4.42 -2.52 -4.39
C ILE A 35 5.32 -3.15 -5.44
N MET A 36 4.74 -3.58 -6.56
CA MET A 36 5.37 -4.48 -7.52
C MET A 36 5.48 -3.88 -8.93
N GLU A 37 5.05 -2.64 -9.10
CA GLU A 37 5.07 -1.86 -10.34
C GLU A 37 6.47 -1.87 -10.98
N ALA A 38 7.52 -1.72 -10.18
CA ALA A 38 8.91 -1.73 -10.64
C ALA A 38 9.29 -3.06 -11.33
N LYS A 39 8.71 -4.19 -10.91
CA LYS A 39 8.94 -5.51 -11.53
C LYS A 39 8.47 -5.56 -12.99
N TRP A 40 7.54 -4.69 -13.35
CA TRP A 40 6.99 -4.58 -14.71
C TRP A 40 7.48 -3.35 -15.47
N GLY A 41 8.50 -2.65 -14.95
CA GLY A 41 8.98 -1.40 -15.55
C GLY A 41 8.01 -0.22 -15.38
N LEU A 42 7.11 -0.31 -14.39
CA LEU A 42 6.15 0.73 -14.05
C LEU A 42 6.57 1.45 -12.76
N VAL A 43 5.86 2.54 -12.47
CA VAL A 43 6.00 3.34 -11.26
C VAL A 43 4.66 3.35 -10.50
N PRO A 44 4.65 3.36 -9.15
CA PRO A 44 3.42 3.52 -8.40
C PRO A 44 2.92 4.98 -8.49
N ASP A 45 2.06 5.23 -9.47
CA ASP A 45 1.58 6.55 -9.92
C ASP A 45 0.27 7.01 -9.25
N MET A 46 -0.41 6.15 -8.50
CA MET A 46 -1.61 6.46 -7.72
C MET A 46 -1.26 7.01 -6.34
N ALA A 47 -0.39 8.03 -6.33
CA ALA A 47 0.20 8.64 -5.12
C ALA A 47 1.07 7.71 -4.26
N GLY A 48 1.28 6.45 -4.66
CA GLY A 48 2.07 5.48 -3.89
C GLY A 48 3.47 5.97 -3.53
N LEU A 49 4.18 6.66 -4.44
CA LEU A 49 5.49 7.24 -4.14
C LEU A 49 5.48 8.32 -3.06
N VAL A 50 4.41 9.13 -2.99
CA VAL A 50 4.31 10.23 -2.03
C VAL A 50 3.88 9.68 -0.68
N SER A 51 2.78 8.92 -0.64
CA SER A 51 2.21 8.38 0.59
C SER A 51 3.13 7.38 1.28
N LEU A 52 3.91 6.58 0.52
CA LEU A 52 4.83 5.62 1.12
C LEU A 52 5.95 6.29 1.93
N ARG A 53 6.43 7.46 1.47
CA ARG A 53 7.50 8.21 2.15
C ARG A 53 7.09 8.76 3.52
N GLU A 54 5.79 8.93 3.75
CA GLU A 54 5.27 9.44 5.02
C GLU A 54 5.16 8.34 6.08
N VAL A 55 5.13 7.07 5.67
CA VAL A 55 4.78 5.93 6.54
C VAL A 55 5.91 4.90 6.67
N VAL A 56 6.94 5.01 5.84
CA VAL A 56 8.16 4.19 5.91
C VAL A 56 9.34 5.10 6.19
N SER A 57 10.20 4.71 7.13
CA SER A 57 11.45 5.41 7.39
C SER A 57 12.30 5.46 6.12
N LYS A 58 12.88 6.62 5.86
CA LYS A 58 13.93 6.74 4.86
C LYS A 58 15.21 6.16 5.47
N ASP A 59 15.85 5.23 4.75
CA ASP A 59 17.14 4.66 5.11
C ASP A 59 18.18 5.74 5.49
#